data_AF-A0A8W8MV88-F1
#
_entry.id   AF-A0A8W8MV88-F1
#
_cell.length_a   1.000
_cell.length_b   1.000
_cell.length_c   1.000
_cell.angle_alpha   90.00
_cell.angle_beta   90.00
_cell.angle_gamma   90.00
#
_symmetry.space_group_name_H-M   'P 1'
#
loop_
_entity.id
_entity.type
_entity.pdbx_description
1 polymer ?
#
loop_
_entity_poly.entity_id
_entity_poly.type
_entity_poly.pdbx_seq_one_letter_code
_entity_poly.pdbx_strand_id
1 'polypeptide(L)'
;LSGNATWPVINCPPLSGDWGSHDIWSSMRLPSGLGCATVMFPEAAALCAAQILALNDHVIWGNVRAKQLNTWIGLKEADKKSRNDK
;
A
#
# COMPACT_ATOMS: atom_id res chain seq x y z
N LEU A 1 -8.42 0.21 -17.34
CA LEU A 1 -7.77 1.50 -17.04
C LEU A 1 -6.29 1.50 -17.41
N SER A 2 -5.48 0.60 -16.84
CA SER A 2 -4.01 0.55 -17.08
C SER A 2 -3.58 0.55 -18.55
N GLY A 3 -4.32 -0.14 -19.44
CA GLY A 3 -4.00 -0.14 -20.87
C GLY A 3 -4.40 1.11 -21.67
N ASN A 4 -5.06 2.10 -21.06
CA ASN A 4 -5.61 3.27 -21.76
C ASN A 4 -5.30 4.61 -21.08
N ALA A 5 -4.61 4.60 -19.93
CA ALA A 5 -4.25 5.80 -19.19
C ALA A 5 -2.73 5.90 -19.03
N THR A 6 -2.20 7.12 -19.06
CA THR A 6 -0.75 7.38 -18.93
C THR A 6 -0.31 7.53 -17.47
N TRP A 7 -1.24 7.68 -16.54
CA TRP A 7 -0.97 7.75 -15.11
C TRP A 7 -0.98 6.36 -14.45
N PRO A 8 -0.30 6.22 -13.29
CA PRO A 8 -0.28 4.96 -12.55
C PRO A 8 -1.68 4.46 -12.17
N VAL A 9 -1.86 3.14 -12.22
CA VAL A 9 -3.09 2.46 -11.79
C VAL A 9 -2.73 1.46 -10.70
N ILE A 10 -3.48 1.49 -9.60
CA ILE A 10 -3.34 0.57 -8.47
C ILE A 10 -4.62 -0.25 -8.36
N ASN A 11 -4.50 -1.56 -8.55
CA ASN A 11 -5.57 -2.51 -8.29
C ASN A 11 -5.65 -2.76 -6.77
N CYS A 12 -6.84 -2.54 -6.19
CA CYS A 12 -7.14 -2.89 -4.80
C CYS A 12 -8.41 -3.74 -4.76
N PRO A 13 -8.34 -5.02 -5.18
CA PRO A 13 -9.52 -5.86 -5.28
C PRO A 13 -10.12 -6.12 -3.88
N PRO A 14 -11.46 -6.09 -3.73
CA PRO A 14 -12.13 -6.44 -2.47
C PRO A 14 -12.13 -7.96 -2.30
N LEU A 15 -11.02 -8.51 -1.78
CA LEU A 15 -10.88 -9.95 -1.62
C LEU A 15 -11.76 -10.48 -0.47
N SER A 16 -12.51 -11.55 -0.75
CA SER A 16 -13.24 -12.33 0.27
C SER A 16 -12.40 -13.52 0.75
N GLY A 17 -12.77 -14.10 1.90
CA GLY A 17 -12.10 -15.30 2.41
C GLY A 17 -12.30 -16.53 1.54
N ASP A 18 -13.46 -16.64 0.87
CA ASP A 18 -13.83 -17.82 0.08
C ASP A 18 -13.15 -17.87 -1.28
N TRP A 19 -13.10 -16.73 -1.99
CA TRP A 19 -12.64 -16.65 -3.38
C TRP A 19 -11.39 -15.80 -3.60
N GLY A 20 -10.92 -15.08 -2.58
CA GLY A 20 -9.82 -14.12 -2.71
C GLY A 20 -8.52 -14.72 -3.27
N SER A 21 -8.23 -15.99 -2.97
CA SER A 21 -7.06 -16.71 -3.48
C SER A 21 -7.11 -16.98 -5.00
N HIS A 22 -8.31 -17.03 -5.58
CA HIS A 22 -8.52 -17.19 -7.01
C HIS A 22 -8.63 -15.83 -7.69
N ASP A 23 -9.41 -14.91 -7.09
CA ASP A 23 -9.70 -13.60 -7.67
C ASP A 23 -8.46 -12.71 -7.78
N ILE A 24 -7.49 -12.84 -6.86
CA ILE A 24 -6.26 -12.02 -6.88
C ILE A 24 -5.45 -12.17 -8.18
N TRP A 25 -5.49 -13.35 -8.79
CA TRP A 25 -4.75 -13.62 -10.03
C TRP A 25 -5.24 -12.77 -11.20
N SER A 26 -6.51 -12.37 -11.20
CA SER A 26 -7.07 -11.47 -12.22
C SER A 26 -6.39 -10.09 -12.21
N SER A 27 -5.86 -9.66 -11.05
CA SER A 27 -5.16 -8.38 -10.89
C SER A 27 -3.66 -8.49 -11.16
N MET A 28 -3.05 -9.64 -10.83
CA MET A 28 -1.59 -9.86 -10.97
C MET A 28 -1.18 -10.32 -12.38
N ARG A 29 -2.01 -11.12 -13.05
CA ARG A 29 -1.65 -11.80 -14.29
C ARG A 29 -2.14 -10.99 -15.50
N LEU A 30 -1.34 -10.02 -15.89
CA LEU A 30 -1.67 -9.07 -16.96
C LEU A 30 -0.96 -9.44 -18.28
N PRO A 31 -1.54 -9.09 -19.45
CA PRO A 31 -0.83 -9.18 -20.72
C PRO A 31 0.34 -8.18 -20.77
N SER A 32 1.28 -8.40 -21.70
CA SER A 32 2.39 -7.47 -21.94
C SER A 32 1.88 -6.06 -22.30
N GLY A 33 2.61 -5.04 -21.88
CA GLY A 33 2.25 -3.63 -22.13
C GLY A 33 1.32 -3.01 -21.09
N LEU A 34 0.85 -3.77 -20.08
CA LEU A 34 0.08 -3.25 -18.95
C LEU A 34 0.92 -3.25 -17.67
N GLY A 35 1.05 -2.09 -17.02
CA GLY A 35 1.91 -1.90 -15.84
C GLY A 35 1.16 -1.34 -14.63
N CYS A 36 0.14 -2.05 -14.13
CA CYS A 36 -0.52 -1.66 -12.88
C CYS A 36 0.03 -2.42 -11.66
N ALA A 37 0.07 -1.73 -10.51
CA ALA A 37 0.41 -2.33 -9.23
C ALA A 37 -0.81 -3.02 -8.62
N THR A 38 -0.59 -4.01 -7.76
CA THR A 38 -1.67 -4.64 -6.96
C THR A 38 -1.35 -4.51 -5.48
N VAL A 39 -2.30 -3.97 -4.70
CA VAL A 39 -2.20 -3.80 -3.25
C VAL A 39 -3.49 -4.32 -2.62
N MET A 40 -3.41 -5.20 -1.63
CA MET A 40 -4.59 -5.92 -1.12
C MET A 40 -5.44 -5.12 -0.12
N PHE A 41 -4.86 -4.16 0.60
CA PHE A 41 -5.54 -3.41 1.65
C PHE A 41 -5.81 -1.97 1.20
N PRO A 42 -7.02 -1.42 1.47
CA PRO A 42 -7.38 -0.07 1.03
C PRO A 42 -6.47 1.01 1.61
N GLU A 43 -6.07 0.90 2.88
CA GLU A 43 -5.15 1.85 3.52
C GLU A 43 -3.75 1.79 2.90
N ALA A 44 -3.32 0.59 2.50
CA ALA A 44 -2.03 0.40 1.82
C ALA A 44 -2.09 0.92 0.37
N ALA A 45 -3.22 0.80 -0.32
CA ALA A 45 -3.41 1.37 -1.65
C ALA A 45 -3.35 2.91 -1.61
N ALA A 46 -3.99 3.52 -0.62
CA ALA A 46 -3.88 4.96 -0.37
C ALA A 46 -2.43 5.38 -0.05
N LEU A 47 -1.71 4.60 0.76
CA LEU A 47 -0.30 4.86 1.05
C LEU A 47 0.59 4.73 -0.19
N CYS A 48 0.33 3.75 -1.06
CA CYS A 48 1.05 3.58 -2.32
C CYS A 48 0.83 4.79 -3.25
N ALA A 49 -0.41 5.26 -3.37
CA ALA A 49 -0.71 6.49 -4.11
C ALA A 49 0.00 7.72 -3.49
N ALA A 50 -0.02 7.85 -2.16
CA ALA A 50 0.68 8.92 -1.47
C ALA A 50 2.20 8.88 -1.70
N GLN A 51 2.81 7.69 -1.75
CA GLN A 51 4.24 7.53 -2.05
C GLN A 51 4.59 7.94 -3.48
N ILE A 52 3.72 7.65 -4.46
CA ILE A 52 3.90 8.10 -5.85
C ILE A 52 3.84 9.63 -5.91
N LEU A 53 2.85 10.25 -5.24
CA LEU A 53 2.68 11.69 -5.21
C LEU A 53 3.82 12.40 -4.45
N ALA A 54 4.34 11.78 -3.38
CA ALA A 54 5.46 12.29 -2.59
C ALA A 54 6.75 12.50 -3.38
N LEU A 55 6.88 11.92 -4.58
CA LEU A 55 8.02 12.17 -5.46
C LEU A 55 8.07 13.61 -5.96
N ASN A 56 6.92 14.29 -6.06
CA ASN A 56 6.81 15.65 -6.57
C ASN A 56 6.22 16.65 -5.57
N ASP A 57 5.65 16.18 -4.45
CA ASP A 57 5.05 17.01 -3.42
C ASP A 57 5.74 16.77 -2.06
N HIS A 58 6.48 17.79 -1.60
CA HIS A 58 7.24 17.74 -0.36
C HIS A 58 6.36 17.71 0.90
N VAL A 59 5.13 18.23 0.84
CA VAL A 59 4.17 18.18 1.95
C VAL A 59 3.67 16.75 2.11
N ILE A 60 3.31 16.08 1.02
CA ILE A 60 2.94 14.67 1.03
C ILE A 60 4.12 13.81 1.47
N TRP A 61 5.32 14.09 0.96
CA TRP A 61 6.54 13.39 1.37
C TRP A 61 6.80 13.50 2.88
N GLY A 62 6.70 14.71 3.43
CA GLY A 62 6.87 14.96 4.87
C GLY A 62 5.87 14.15 5.71
N ASN A 63 4.61 14.09 5.28
CA ASN A 63 3.57 13.29 5.95
C ASN A 63 3.88 11.79 5.90
N VAL A 64 4.28 11.25 4.73
CA VAL A 64 4.65 9.83 4.60
C VAL A 64 5.86 9.52 5.48
N ARG A 65 6.87 10.41 5.50
CA ARG A 65 8.09 10.22 6.31
C ARG A 65 7.79 10.24 7.81
N ALA A 66 6.98 11.19 8.27
CA ALA A 66 6.55 11.27 9.66
C ALA A 66 5.74 10.03 10.06
N LYS A 67 4.83 9.56 9.20
CA LYS A 67 4.04 8.34 9.45
C LYS A 67 4.94 7.11 9.64
N GLN A 68 5.95 6.92 8.80
CA GLN A 68 6.91 5.81 8.93
C GLN A 68 7.69 5.87 10.26
N LEU A 69 8.15 7.07 10.65
CA LEU A 69 8.84 7.27 11.93
C LEU A 69 7.92 6.93 13.11
N ASN A 70 6.68 7.42 13.10
CA ASN A 70 5.71 7.16 14.16
C ASN A 70 5.37 5.67 14.29
N THR A 71 5.25 4.93 13.18
CA THR A 71 5.08 3.47 13.22
C THR A 71 6.27 2.78 13.90
N TRP A 72 7.50 3.20 13.59
CA TRP A 72 8.69 2.64 14.24
C TRP A 72 8.74 2.94 15.74
N ILE A 73 8.41 4.18 16.14
CA ILE A 73 8.30 4.57 17.56
C ILE A 73 7.25 3.71 18.27
N GLY A 74 6.06 3.56 17.69
CA GLY A 74 4.99 2.74 18.27
C GLY A 74 5.39 1.28 18.49
N LEU A 75 6.17 0.69 17.57
CA LEU A 75 6.72 -0.66 17.75
C LEU A 75 7.72 -0.72 18.91
N LYS A 76 8.58 0.29 19.07
CA LYS A 76 9.55 0.36 20.18
C LYS A 76 8.86 0.53 21.53
N GLU A 77 7.81 1.34 21.59
CA GLU A 77 7.02 1.53 22.81
C GLU A 77 6.26 0.25 23.17
N ALA A 78 5.66 -0.43 22.19
CA ALA A 78 4.98 -1.70 22.40
C ALA A 78 5.95 -2.78 22.94
N ASP A 79 7.14 -2.90 22.37
CA ASP A 79 8.18 -3.82 22.86
C ASP A 79 8.59 -3.50 24.31
N LYS A 80 8.84 -2.23 24.63
CA LYS A 80 9.16 -1.80 25.99
C LYS A 80 8.06 -2.16 26.99
N LYS A 81 6.79 -1.96 26.61
CA LYS A 81 5.64 -2.32 27.45
C LYS A 81 5.57 -3.82 27.68
N SER A 82 5.64 -4.64 26.62
CA SER A 82 5.60 -6.10 26.73
C SER A 82 6.76 -6.70 27.54
N ARG A 83 7.89 -6.00 27.66
CA ARG A 83 9.00 -6.40 28.53
C ARG A 83 8.77 -6.10 30.01
N ASN A 84 8.03 -5.04 30.32
CA ASN A 84 7.74 -4.60 31.69
C ASN A 84 6.47 -5.27 32.26
N ASP A 85 5.58 -5.77 31.41
CA ASP A 85 4.37 -6.53 31.80
C ASP A 85 4.68 -8.00 32.16
N LYS A 86 5.97 -8.40 32.15
CA LYS A 86 6.46 -9.69 32.69
C LYS A 86 6.99 -9.50 34.10
#